data_AF-A0AAX3CNA8-F1
#
_entry.id   AF-A0AAX3CNA8-F1
#
_cell.length_a   1.000
_cell.length_b   1.000
_cell.length_c   1.000
_cell.angle_alpha   90.00
_cell.angle_beta   90.00
_cell.angle_gamma   90.00
#
_symmetry.space_group_name_H-M   'P 1'
#
loop_
_entity.id
_entity.type
_entity.pdbx_description
1 polymer ?
#
loop_
_entity_poly.entity_id
_entity_poly.type
_entity_poly.pdbx_seq_one_letter_code
_entity_poly.pdbx_strand_id
1 'polypeptide(L)'
;MSEITKEPVEQVKQAFKDRISSPLWGYVFFSWLGFNWQNIAKLFMSKREVEVRIAEITSQEWFFVHYIVLPVIVGAALAAVSPYLQQWLAAAHKKAEDKRKADTLTEELRLIDVDMLKKEKLTELSKVAERTEQTEKEKLERQKARNESRLALIRLKEVALTKATADLEKAYEDTQVRLNKLLNETKKVEESYNSKVEALNEASDGLNKVGQLYHKYNKLATHEDFVSFLNELNKKKLFGLSQLDKDFKSMTEREIIYNSMRKNAHGNVNSDGSE
;
A
#
# COMPACT_ATOMS: atom_id res chain seq x y z
N MET A 1 62.04 -84.16 39.15
CA MET A 1 61.30 -85.34 38.62
C MET A 1 59.99 -84.91 37.95
N SER A 2 59.99 -83.90 37.07
CA SER A 2 58.77 -83.28 36.55
C SER A 2 58.76 -83.02 35.02
N GLU A 3 59.83 -83.37 34.31
CA GLU A 3 59.91 -83.23 32.83
C GLU A 3 59.65 -84.56 32.10
N ILE A 4 60.14 -85.68 32.64
CA ILE A 4 60.02 -87.01 31.99
C ILE A 4 58.56 -87.49 31.88
N THR A 5 57.66 -86.98 32.73
CA THR A 5 56.23 -87.32 32.70
C THR A 5 55.39 -86.37 31.84
N LYS A 6 55.93 -85.24 31.36
CA LYS A 6 55.17 -84.25 30.57
C LYS A 6 55.18 -84.54 29.06
N GLU A 7 56.32 -84.98 28.51
CA GLU A 7 56.44 -85.30 27.08
C GLU A 7 55.48 -86.40 26.60
N PRO A 8 55.26 -87.52 27.32
CA PRO A 8 54.34 -88.56 26.87
C PRO A 8 52.88 -88.08 26.89
N VAL A 9 52.51 -87.23 27.87
CA VAL A 9 51.14 -86.73 28.03
C VAL A 9 50.79 -85.73 26.93
N GLU A 10 51.73 -84.86 26.54
CA GLU A 10 51.52 -83.93 25.43
C GLU A 10 51.45 -84.64 24.08
N GLN A 11 52.27 -85.68 23.86
CA GLN A 11 52.20 -86.51 22.64
C GLN A 11 50.86 -87.27 22.54
N VAL A 12 50.36 -87.82 23.64
CA VAL A 12 49.04 -88.48 23.68
C VAL A 12 47.91 -87.47 23.43
N LYS A 13 48.00 -86.27 24.05
CA LYS A 13 47.02 -85.20 23.84
C LYS A 13 47.00 -84.71 22.39
N GLN A 14 48.18 -84.59 21.77
CA GLN A 14 48.31 -84.17 20.38
C GLN A 14 47.77 -85.25 19.42
N ALA A 15 48.13 -86.52 19.59
CA ALA A 15 47.57 -87.62 18.81
C ALA A 15 46.05 -87.76 18.98
N PHE A 16 45.53 -87.52 20.18
CA PHE A 16 44.08 -87.51 20.43
C PHE A 16 43.39 -86.34 19.72
N LYS A 17 43.99 -85.15 19.79
CA LYS A 17 43.51 -83.95 19.09
C LYS A 17 43.51 -84.17 17.58
N ASP A 18 44.58 -84.71 17.01
CA ASP A 18 44.70 -84.92 15.56
C ASP A 18 43.69 -85.95 15.03
N ARG A 19 43.39 -87.00 15.82
CA ARG A 19 42.39 -88.01 15.46
C ARG A 19 40.95 -87.51 15.59
N ILE A 20 40.62 -86.75 16.63
CA ILE A 20 39.28 -86.18 16.82
C ILE A 20 39.02 -84.98 15.89
N SER A 21 40.08 -84.30 15.44
CA SER A 21 39.97 -83.20 14.47
C SER A 21 39.59 -83.67 13.07
N SER A 22 39.71 -84.97 12.77
CA SER A 22 39.14 -85.53 11.55
C SER A 22 37.62 -85.66 11.71
N PRO A 23 36.81 -85.09 10.79
CA PRO A 23 35.35 -85.09 10.93
C PRO A 23 34.78 -86.50 11.14
N LEU A 24 35.19 -87.48 10.33
CA LEU A 24 34.72 -88.86 10.42
C LEU A 24 35.04 -89.49 11.78
N TRP A 25 36.30 -89.36 12.22
CA TRP A 25 36.74 -89.95 13.48
C TRP A 25 36.16 -89.23 14.69
N GLY A 26 35.92 -87.92 14.60
CA GLY A 26 35.17 -87.18 15.62
C GLY A 26 33.77 -87.76 15.79
N TYR A 27 32.99 -87.91 14.72
CA TYR A 27 31.63 -88.47 14.81
C TYR A 27 31.62 -89.93 15.27
N VAL A 28 32.56 -90.77 14.80
CA VAL A 28 32.72 -92.16 15.27
C VAL A 28 33.10 -92.21 16.74
N PHE A 29 34.01 -91.35 17.20
CA PHE A 29 34.43 -91.28 18.59
C PHE A 29 33.26 -90.84 19.50
N PHE A 30 32.52 -89.79 19.14
CA PHE A 30 31.36 -89.35 19.90
C PHE A 30 30.21 -90.36 19.88
N SER A 31 30.00 -91.04 18.75
CA SER A 31 29.03 -92.14 18.67
C SER A 31 29.46 -93.29 19.59
N TRP A 32 30.73 -93.70 19.54
CA TRP A 32 31.28 -94.74 20.42
C TRP A 32 31.13 -94.39 21.89
N LEU A 33 31.47 -93.16 22.29
CA LEU A 33 31.25 -92.67 23.65
C LEU A 33 29.77 -92.74 24.06
N GLY A 34 28.85 -92.34 23.17
CA GLY A 34 27.42 -92.40 23.42
C GLY A 34 26.92 -93.82 23.66
N PHE A 35 27.30 -94.77 22.81
CA PHE A 35 26.93 -96.18 22.94
C PHE A 35 27.63 -96.88 24.12
N ASN A 36 28.88 -96.53 24.43
CA ASN A 36 29.67 -97.16 25.49
C ASN A 36 29.53 -96.48 26.85
N TRP A 37 28.74 -95.41 26.97
CA TRP A 37 28.67 -94.60 28.18
C TRP A 37 28.41 -95.42 29.44
N GLN A 38 27.50 -96.40 29.38
CA GLN A 38 27.19 -97.27 30.52
C GLN A 38 28.36 -98.20 30.91
N ASN A 39 29.10 -98.72 29.95
CA ASN A 39 30.26 -99.58 30.21
C ASN A 39 31.44 -98.77 30.76
N ILE A 40 31.65 -97.54 30.26
CA ILE A 40 32.63 -96.59 30.80
C ILE A 40 32.26 -96.24 32.25
N ALA A 41 30.99 -95.93 32.52
CA ALA A 41 30.52 -95.66 33.86
C ALA A 41 30.72 -96.86 34.81
N LYS A 42 30.39 -98.08 34.40
CA LYS A 42 30.64 -99.31 35.18
C LYS A 42 32.13 -99.55 35.44
N LEU A 43 32.97 -99.34 34.43
CA LEU A 43 34.41 -99.55 34.54
C LEU A 43 35.04 -98.59 35.55
N PHE A 44 34.67 -97.31 35.56
CA PHE A 44 35.30 -96.31 36.42
C PHE A 44 34.59 -96.11 37.78
N MET A 45 33.29 -96.37 37.89
CA MET A 45 32.51 -96.04 39.10
C MET A 45 32.10 -97.25 39.95
N SER A 46 32.28 -98.48 39.49
CA SER A 46 31.95 -99.68 40.29
C SER A 46 33.04 -100.00 41.32
N LYS A 47 32.61 -100.40 42.53
CA LYS A 47 33.47 -100.76 43.68
C LYS A 47 34.05 -102.18 43.60
N ARG A 48 33.68 -102.97 42.57
CA ARG A 48 34.16 -104.34 42.37
C ARG A 48 35.61 -104.35 41.89
N GLU A 49 36.31 -105.47 42.07
CA GLU A 49 37.66 -105.63 41.52
C GLU A 49 37.68 -105.43 40.00
N VAL A 50 38.78 -104.90 39.47
CA VAL A 50 38.90 -104.51 38.06
C VAL A 50 38.65 -105.72 37.13
N GLU A 51 39.16 -106.89 37.52
CA GLU A 51 39.02 -108.13 36.75
C GLU A 51 37.55 -108.55 36.61
N VAL A 52 36.78 -108.45 37.70
CA VAL A 52 35.34 -108.76 37.71
C VAL A 52 34.56 -107.77 36.83
N ARG A 53 34.92 -106.48 36.86
CA ARG A 53 34.29 -105.46 36.00
C ARG A 53 34.53 -105.72 34.52
N ILE A 54 35.76 -106.07 34.15
CA ILE A 54 36.11 -106.37 32.75
C ILE A 54 35.37 -107.62 32.30
N ALA A 55 35.34 -108.68 33.12
CA ALA A 55 34.61 -109.91 32.82
C ALA A 55 33.10 -109.65 32.62
N GLU A 56 32.48 -108.83 33.47
CA GLU A 56 31.07 -108.45 33.35
C GLU A 56 30.75 -107.61 32.11
N ILE A 57 31.70 -106.80 31.64
CA ILE A 57 31.53 -105.98 30.42
C ILE A 57 31.68 -106.87 29.18
N THR A 58 32.68 -107.74 29.16
CA THR A 58 32.99 -108.59 27.99
C THR A 58 32.06 -109.79 27.87
N SER A 59 31.42 -110.23 28.95
CA SER A 59 30.43 -111.33 28.93
C SER A 59 29.04 -110.89 28.46
N GLN A 60 28.83 -109.61 28.11
CA GLN A 60 27.55 -109.14 27.59
C GLN A 60 27.27 -109.77 26.23
N GLU A 61 26.04 -110.26 26.04
CA GLU A 61 25.59 -110.75 24.73
C GLU A 61 25.74 -109.63 23.69
N TRP A 62 26.23 -109.97 22.50
CA TRP A 62 26.43 -109.03 21.39
C TRP A 62 27.38 -107.86 21.68
N PHE A 63 28.25 -107.97 22.70
CA PHE A 63 29.16 -106.91 23.12
C PHE A 63 29.91 -106.24 21.94
N PHE A 64 30.55 -107.06 21.10
CA PHE A 64 31.33 -106.54 19.97
C PHE A 64 30.47 -105.76 18.96
N VAL A 65 29.27 -106.24 18.66
CA VAL A 65 28.42 -105.61 17.64
C VAL A 65 27.85 -104.30 18.16
N HIS A 66 27.30 -104.29 19.38
CA HIS A 66 26.63 -103.12 19.92
C HIS A 66 27.59 -101.99 20.29
N TYR A 67 28.76 -102.33 20.84
CA TYR A 67 29.67 -101.35 21.42
C TYR A 67 30.87 -101.00 20.54
N ILE A 68 31.18 -101.80 19.50
CA ILE A 68 32.30 -101.52 18.59
C ILE A 68 31.79 -101.27 17.16
N VAL A 69 30.96 -102.16 16.60
CA VAL A 69 30.54 -102.06 15.19
C VAL A 69 29.47 -100.98 14.98
N LEU A 70 28.40 -100.99 15.77
CA LEU A 70 27.28 -100.07 15.63
C LEU A 70 27.67 -98.58 15.76
N PRO A 71 28.55 -98.19 16.70
CA PRO A 71 28.94 -96.79 16.81
C PRO A 71 29.83 -96.31 15.65
N VAL A 72 30.59 -97.22 15.01
CA VAL A 72 31.34 -96.89 13.79
C VAL A 72 30.38 -96.62 12.64
N ILE A 73 29.33 -97.44 12.47
CA ILE A 73 28.32 -97.25 11.42
C ILE A 73 27.54 -95.95 11.64
N VAL A 74 27.06 -95.72 12.87
CA VAL A 74 26.28 -94.51 13.21
C VAL A 74 27.15 -93.25 13.10
N GLY A 75 28.39 -93.30 13.59
CA GLY A 75 29.33 -92.19 13.45
C GLY A 75 29.66 -91.86 11.99
N ALA A 76 29.86 -92.87 11.14
CA ALA A 76 30.08 -92.68 9.71
C ALA A 76 28.84 -92.09 9.01
N ALA A 77 27.63 -92.54 9.37
CA ALA A 77 26.39 -92.00 8.84
C ALA A 77 26.21 -90.52 9.23
N LEU A 78 26.48 -90.15 10.49
CA LEU A 78 26.42 -88.76 10.95
C LEU A 78 27.45 -87.87 10.24
N ALA A 79 28.67 -88.38 10.02
CA ALA A 79 29.68 -87.67 9.26
C ALA A 79 29.24 -87.39 7.81
N ALA A 80 28.55 -88.34 7.19
CA ALA A 80 28.01 -88.17 5.83
C ALA A 80 26.85 -87.16 5.76
N VAL A 81 26.01 -87.09 6.80
CA VAL A 81 24.84 -86.19 6.82
C VAL A 81 25.18 -84.75 7.22
N SER A 82 26.21 -84.56 8.05
CA SER A 82 26.65 -83.25 8.56
C SER A 82 26.80 -82.14 7.50
N PRO A 83 27.48 -82.34 6.35
CA PRO A 83 27.64 -81.27 5.35
C PRO A 83 26.31 -80.77 4.78
N TYR A 84 25.29 -81.63 4.67
CA TYR A 84 23.98 -81.25 4.15
C TYR A 84 23.19 -80.37 5.13
N LEU A 85 23.32 -80.63 6.44
CA LEU A 85 22.72 -79.79 7.48
C LEU A 85 23.34 -78.38 7.51
N GLN A 86 24.66 -78.29 7.31
CA GLN A 86 25.36 -77.00 7.22
C GLN A 86 24.92 -76.20 5.99
N GLN A 87 24.75 -76.84 4.84
CA GLN A 87 24.27 -76.18 3.62
C GLN A 87 22.83 -75.64 3.79
N TRP A 88 21.97 -76.38 4.48
CA TRP A 88 20.60 -75.94 4.72
C TRP A 88 20.53 -74.69 5.61
N LEU A 89 21.33 -74.63 6.68
CA LEU A 89 21.43 -73.46 7.54
C LEU A 89 21.99 -72.24 6.79
N ALA A 90 23.02 -72.44 5.97
CA ALA A 90 23.60 -71.36 5.16
C ALA A 90 22.58 -70.79 4.16
N ALA A 91 21.77 -71.64 3.51
CA ALA A 91 20.73 -71.20 2.60
C ALA A 91 19.62 -70.42 3.32
N ALA A 92 19.24 -70.84 4.53
CA ALA A 92 18.27 -70.13 5.36
C ALA A 92 18.79 -68.73 5.75
N HIS A 93 20.05 -68.63 6.17
CA HIS A 93 20.68 -67.35 6.52
C HIS A 93 20.78 -66.40 5.31
N LYS A 94 21.21 -66.91 4.15
CA LYS A 94 21.31 -66.11 2.93
C LYS A 94 19.96 -65.52 2.50
N LYS A 95 18.90 -66.33 2.53
CA LYS A 95 17.54 -65.90 2.19
C LYS A 95 17.02 -64.81 3.14
N ALA A 96 17.37 -64.89 4.43
CA ALA A 96 17.01 -63.86 5.40
C ALA A 96 17.77 -62.54 5.16
N GLU A 97 19.05 -62.62 4.76
CA GLU A 97 19.88 -61.46 4.46
C GLU A 97 19.42 -60.74 3.17
N ASP A 98 19.12 -61.49 2.11
CA ASP A 98 18.63 -60.94 0.85
C ASP A 98 17.29 -60.21 1.04
N LYS A 99 16.38 -60.78 1.87
CA LYS A 99 15.12 -60.13 2.22
C LYS A 99 15.35 -58.81 2.98
N ARG A 100 16.27 -58.79 3.95
CA ARG A 100 16.62 -57.57 4.68
C ARG A 100 17.17 -56.48 3.76
N LYS A 101 18.04 -56.84 2.81
CA LYS A 101 18.59 -55.89 1.82
C LYS A 101 17.52 -55.31 0.91
N ALA A 102 16.56 -56.13 0.48
CA ALA A 102 15.43 -55.68 -0.32
C ALA A 102 14.51 -54.73 0.47
N ASP A 103 14.24 -55.03 1.74
CA ASP A 103 13.43 -54.19 2.62
C ASP A 103 14.12 -52.84 2.88
N THR A 104 15.45 -52.82 3.13
CA THR A 104 16.20 -51.56 3.32
C THR A 104 16.23 -50.70 2.06
N LEU A 105 16.45 -51.30 0.89
CA LEU A 105 16.46 -50.56 -0.38
C LEU A 105 15.09 -49.94 -0.68
N THR A 106 14.01 -50.67 -0.38
CA THR A 106 12.64 -50.19 -0.55
C THR A 106 12.35 -48.99 0.36
N GLU A 107 12.86 -49.02 1.59
CA GLU A 107 12.70 -47.91 2.53
C GLU A 107 13.52 -46.69 2.12
N GLU A 108 14.76 -46.87 1.67
CA GLU A 108 15.58 -45.77 1.13
C GLU A 108 14.93 -45.10 -0.09
N LEU A 109 14.37 -45.89 -1.02
CA LEU A 109 13.61 -45.38 -2.17
C LEU A 109 12.39 -44.55 -1.74
N ARG A 110 11.64 -45.02 -0.73
CA ARG A 110 10.50 -44.26 -0.17
C ARG A 110 10.93 -42.95 0.44
N LEU A 111 12.04 -42.92 1.17
CA LEU A 111 12.56 -41.70 1.79
C LEU A 111 12.97 -40.68 0.72
N ILE A 112 13.62 -41.12 -0.36
CA ILE A 112 13.99 -40.26 -1.50
C ILE A 112 12.75 -39.66 -2.17
N ASP A 113 11.71 -40.47 -2.39
CA ASP A 113 10.47 -40.03 -3.03
C ASP A 113 9.72 -38.99 -2.18
N VAL A 114 9.66 -39.22 -0.86
CA VAL A 114 9.10 -38.27 0.11
C VAL A 114 9.88 -36.94 0.10
N ASP A 115 11.20 -37.00 0.05
CA ASP A 115 12.04 -35.79 0.01
C ASP A 115 11.92 -35.04 -1.32
N MET A 116 11.76 -35.76 -2.43
CA MET A 116 11.49 -35.15 -3.74
C MET A 116 10.15 -34.40 -3.74
N LEU A 117 9.09 -35.04 -3.24
CA LEU A 117 7.77 -34.42 -3.07
C LEU A 117 7.80 -33.19 -2.16
N LYS A 118 8.56 -33.24 -1.07
CA LYS A 118 8.75 -32.08 -0.18
C LYS A 118 9.45 -30.94 -0.90
N LYS A 119 10.52 -31.22 -1.65
CA LYS A 119 11.24 -30.20 -2.43
C LYS A 119 10.35 -29.57 -3.49
N GLU A 120 9.58 -30.36 -4.21
CA GLU A 120 8.64 -29.87 -5.22
C GLU A 120 7.61 -28.93 -4.59
N LYS A 121 6.94 -29.37 -3.51
CA LYS A 121 6.01 -28.50 -2.77
C LYS A 121 6.66 -27.22 -2.25
N LEU A 122 7.89 -27.30 -1.76
CA LEU A 122 8.62 -26.12 -1.29
C LEU A 122 8.88 -25.13 -2.43
N THR A 123 9.27 -25.63 -3.61
CA THR A 123 9.47 -24.79 -4.80
C THR A 123 8.18 -24.21 -5.36
N GLU A 124 7.07 -24.93 -5.29
CA GLU A 124 5.76 -24.39 -5.66
C GLU A 124 5.32 -23.30 -4.68
N LEU A 125 5.44 -23.54 -3.38
CA LEU A 125 5.16 -22.55 -2.34
C LEU A 125 6.03 -21.30 -2.50
N SER A 126 7.32 -21.45 -2.81
CA SER A 126 8.20 -20.30 -3.03
C SER A 126 7.81 -19.52 -4.28
N LYS A 127 7.46 -20.18 -5.39
CA LYS A 127 6.97 -19.52 -6.61
C LYS A 127 5.65 -18.78 -6.37
N VAL A 128 4.74 -19.37 -5.59
CA VAL A 128 3.48 -18.73 -5.21
C VAL A 128 3.75 -17.52 -4.32
N ALA A 129 4.64 -17.63 -3.34
CA ALA A 129 5.04 -16.52 -2.48
C ALA A 129 5.66 -15.38 -3.30
N GLU A 130 6.59 -15.68 -4.20
CA GLU A 130 7.24 -14.69 -5.08
C GLU A 130 6.24 -14.00 -6.00
N ARG A 131 5.32 -14.75 -6.64
CA ARG A 131 4.25 -14.17 -7.46
C ARG A 131 3.32 -13.29 -6.65
N THR A 132 3.01 -13.68 -5.41
CA THR A 132 2.16 -12.90 -4.51
C THR A 132 2.85 -11.60 -4.14
N GLU A 133 4.14 -11.65 -3.76
CA GLU A 133 4.94 -10.48 -3.44
C GLU A 133 5.07 -9.53 -4.63
N GLN A 134 5.33 -10.06 -5.83
CA GLN A 134 5.40 -9.27 -7.06
C GLN A 134 4.07 -8.61 -7.39
N THR A 135 2.95 -9.35 -7.24
CA THR A 135 1.61 -8.80 -7.46
C THR A 135 1.30 -7.67 -6.47
N GLU A 136 1.66 -7.82 -5.19
CA GLU A 136 1.48 -6.78 -4.18
C GLU A 136 2.36 -5.55 -4.44
N LYS A 137 3.63 -5.75 -4.87
CA LYS A 137 4.51 -4.66 -5.31
C LYS A 137 3.92 -3.90 -6.50
N GLU A 138 3.45 -4.60 -7.54
CA GLU A 138 2.81 -3.97 -8.69
C GLU A 138 1.52 -3.22 -8.32
N LYS A 139 0.70 -3.77 -7.42
CA LYS A 139 -0.49 -3.08 -6.90
C LYS A 139 -0.09 -1.79 -6.19
N LEU A 140 0.92 -1.84 -5.34
CA LEU A 140 1.42 -0.68 -4.61
C LEU A 140 1.97 0.38 -5.55
N GLU A 141 2.76 0.00 -6.56
CA GLU A 141 3.26 0.92 -7.58
C GLU A 141 2.13 1.53 -8.41
N ARG A 142 1.17 0.73 -8.87
CA ARG A 142 -0.03 1.23 -9.56
C ARG A 142 -0.81 2.21 -8.70
N GLN A 143 -0.93 1.94 -7.40
CA GLN A 143 -1.62 2.83 -6.46
C GLN A 143 -0.84 4.14 -6.26
N LYS A 144 0.49 4.07 -6.10
CA LYS A 144 1.36 5.25 -6.03
C LYS A 144 1.26 6.12 -7.28
N ALA A 145 1.39 5.52 -8.47
CA ALA A 145 1.26 6.24 -9.74
C ALA A 145 -0.12 6.91 -9.90
N ARG A 146 -1.20 6.22 -9.52
CA ARG A 146 -2.56 6.81 -9.51
C ARG A 146 -2.66 7.99 -8.55
N ASN A 147 -2.09 7.88 -7.35
CA ASN A 147 -2.11 8.94 -6.36
C ASN A 147 -1.30 10.16 -6.82
N GLU A 148 -0.12 9.95 -7.40
CA GLU A 148 0.71 11.02 -7.98
C GLU A 148 -0.02 11.74 -9.11
N SER A 149 -0.65 10.97 -10.02
CA SER A 149 -1.43 11.55 -11.12
C SER A 149 -2.63 12.35 -10.61
N ARG A 150 -3.31 11.86 -9.55
CA ARG A 150 -4.41 12.58 -8.90
C ARG A 150 -3.92 13.86 -8.22
N LEU A 151 -2.77 13.83 -7.57
CA LEU A 151 -2.17 14.99 -6.92
C LEU A 151 -1.76 16.05 -7.96
N ALA A 152 -1.17 15.63 -9.08
CA ALA A 152 -0.84 16.53 -10.20
C ALA A 152 -2.09 17.22 -10.76
N LEU A 153 -3.19 16.47 -10.93
CA LEU A 153 -4.47 17.04 -11.38
C LEU A 153 -5.04 18.05 -10.38
N ILE A 154 -4.98 17.75 -9.08
CA ILE A 154 -5.44 18.66 -8.02
C ILE A 154 -4.63 19.96 -8.06
N ARG A 155 -3.29 19.89 -8.15
CA ARG A 155 -2.43 21.07 -8.25
C ARG A 155 -2.73 21.91 -9.49
N LEU A 156 -2.97 21.26 -10.64
CA LEU A 156 -3.33 21.98 -11.86
C LEU A 156 -4.67 22.71 -11.73
N LYS A 157 -5.66 22.06 -11.10
CA LYS A 157 -6.95 22.70 -10.80
C LYS A 157 -6.81 23.85 -9.81
N GLU A 158 -5.98 23.69 -8.79
CA GLU A 158 -5.71 24.73 -7.79
C GLU A 158 -5.12 25.97 -8.47
N VAL A 159 -4.07 25.82 -9.30
CA VAL A 159 -3.46 26.93 -10.05
C VAL A 159 -4.49 27.61 -10.96
N ALA A 160 -5.32 26.84 -11.66
CA ALA A 160 -6.35 27.39 -12.54
C ALA A 160 -7.42 28.17 -11.74
N LEU A 161 -7.84 27.65 -10.58
CA LEU A 161 -8.77 28.31 -9.69
C LEU A 161 -8.18 29.60 -9.10
N THR A 162 -6.93 29.57 -8.61
CA THR A 162 -6.25 30.75 -8.07
C THR A 162 -6.11 31.86 -9.12
N LYS A 163 -5.82 31.49 -10.37
CA LYS A 163 -5.79 32.44 -11.48
C LYS A 163 -7.18 33.03 -11.74
N ALA A 164 -8.21 32.18 -11.82
CA ALA A 164 -9.57 32.63 -12.06
C ALA A 164 -10.09 33.54 -10.93
N THR A 165 -9.73 33.27 -9.67
CA THR A 165 -10.09 34.13 -8.54
C THR A 165 -9.38 35.48 -8.61
N ALA A 166 -8.10 35.51 -8.96
CA ALA A 166 -7.35 36.77 -9.11
C ALA A 166 -7.89 37.62 -10.28
N ASP A 167 -8.22 36.98 -11.40
CA ASP A 167 -8.83 37.65 -12.56
C ASP A 167 -10.21 38.22 -12.21
N LEU A 168 -11.01 37.47 -11.43
CA LEU A 168 -12.33 37.92 -10.96
C LEU A 168 -12.23 39.08 -9.97
N GLU A 169 -11.29 39.02 -9.03
CA GLU A 169 -11.04 40.09 -8.06
C GLU A 169 -10.64 41.39 -8.75
N LYS A 170 -9.72 41.31 -9.72
CA LYS A 170 -9.35 42.45 -10.55
C LYS A 170 -10.54 43.03 -11.33
N ALA A 171 -11.35 42.17 -11.95
CA ALA A 171 -12.53 42.61 -12.69
C ALA A 171 -13.57 43.29 -11.75
N TYR A 172 -13.71 42.80 -10.53
CA TYR A 172 -14.55 43.40 -9.50
C TYR A 172 -14.04 44.78 -9.08
N GLU A 173 -12.75 44.91 -8.80
CA GLU A 173 -12.13 46.20 -8.47
C GLU A 173 -12.29 47.22 -9.61
N ASP A 174 -11.99 46.82 -10.85
CA ASP A 174 -12.17 47.68 -12.04
C ASP A 174 -13.63 48.13 -12.19
N THR A 175 -14.58 47.24 -11.91
CA THR A 175 -16.01 47.55 -11.97
C THR A 175 -16.42 48.52 -10.87
N GLN A 176 -15.91 48.36 -9.65
CA GLN A 176 -16.15 49.29 -8.54
C GLN A 176 -15.60 50.70 -8.84
N VAL A 177 -14.40 50.79 -9.42
CA VAL A 177 -13.83 52.07 -9.86
C VAL A 177 -14.71 52.73 -10.92
N ARG A 178 -15.16 51.98 -11.92
CA ARG A 178 -16.08 52.49 -12.96
C ARG A 178 -17.43 52.93 -12.39
N LEU A 179 -18.00 52.15 -11.47
CA LEU A 179 -19.26 52.47 -10.81
C LEU A 179 -19.16 53.78 -10.04
N ASN A 180 -18.10 53.96 -9.25
CA ASN A 180 -17.87 55.19 -8.49
C ASN A 180 -17.67 56.40 -9.40
N LYS A 181 -16.98 56.23 -10.53
CA LYS A 181 -16.83 57.29 -11.53
C LYS A 181 -18.20 57.68 -12.11
N LEU A 182 -19.01 56.71 -12.52
CA LEU A 182 -20.33 56.95 -13.10
C LEU A 182 -21.31 57.57 -12.09
N LEU A 183 -21.22 57.18 -10.82
CA LEU A 183 -21.97 57.79 -9.72
C LEU A 183 -21.63 59.27 -9.56
N ASN A 184 -20.34 59.61 -9.59
CA ASN A 184 -19.89 60.99 -9.48
C ASN A 184 -20.31 61.84 -10.70
N GLU A 185 -20.22 61.27 -11.90
CA GLU A 185 -20.71 61.93 -13.13
C GLU A 185 -22.21 62.18 -13.07
N THR A 186 -23.00 61.18 -12.65
CA THR A 186 -24.45 61.31 -12.43
C THR A 186 -24.76 62.42 -11.42
N LYS A 187 -24.04 62.47 -10.30
CA LYS A 187 -24.22 63.52 -9.28
C LYS A 187 -23.96 64.92 -9.83
N LYS A 188 -22.89 65.10 -10.62
CA LYS A 188 -22.60 66.39 -11.27
C LYS A 188 -23.68 66.81 -12.25
N VAL A 189 -24.22 65.86 -13.01
CA VAL A 189 -25.32 66.12 -13.94
C VAL A 189 -26.58 66.52 -13.17
N GLU A 190 -26.89 65.86 -12.07
CA GLU A 190 -28.01 66.19 -11.18
C GLU A 190 -27.87 67.58 -10.57
N GLU A 191 -26.69 67.94 -10.05
CA GLU A 191 -26.39 69.30 -9.55
C GLU A 191 -26.55 70.36 -10.64
N SER A 192 -26.07 70.08 -11.86
CA SER A 192 -26.27 70.98 -13.00
C SER A 192 -27.72 71.08 -13.44
N TYR A 193 -28.49 70.01 -13.34
CA TYR A 193 -29.91 70.01 -13.65
C TYR A 193 -30.69 70.84 -12.62
N ASN A 194 -30.44 70.63 -11.33
CA ASN A 194 -31.10 71.35 -10.25
C ASN A 194 -30.83 72.87 -10.33
N SER A 195 -29.58 73.28 -10.58
CA SER A 195 -29.27 74.71 -10.77
C SER A 195 -29.97 75.33 -11.98
N LYS A 196 -30.17 74.57 -13.07
CA LYS A 196 -30.98 75.04 -14.23
C LYS A 196 -32.46 75.17 -13.87
N VAL A 197 -33.02 74.23 -13.11
CA VAL A 197 -34.41 74.29 -12.65
C VAL A 197 -34.61 75.49 -11.72
N GLU A 198 -33.69 75.74 -10.79
CA GLU A 198 -33.70 76.92 -9.92
C GLU A 198 -33.69 78.22 -10.74
N ALA A 199 -32.77 78.33 -11.72
CA ALA A 199 -32.70 79.50 -12.58
C ALA A 199 -33.99 79.73 -13.39
N LEU A 200 -34.63 78.66 -13.88
CA LEU A 200 -35.93 78.74 -14.59
C LEU A 200 -37.06 79.18 -13.66
N ASN A 201 -37.09 78.70 -12.42
CA ASN A 201 -38.07 79.12 -11.42
C ASN A 201 -37.88 80.59 -11.07
N GLU A 202 -36.65 81.05 -10.84
CA GLU A 202 -36.35 82.46 -10.61
C GLU A 202 -36.78 83.36 -11.78
N ALA A 203 -36.52 82.93 -13.02
CA ALA A 203 -36.97 83.64 -14.21
C ALA A 203 -38.50 83.71 -14.30
N SER A 204 -39.17 82.58 -14.01
CA SER A 204 -40.64 82.50 -14.00
C SER A 204 -41.24 83.43 -12.94
N ASP A 205 -40.67 83.49 -11.74
CA ASP A 205 -41.07 84.42 -10.69
C ASP A 205 -40.83 85.89 -11.08
N GLY A 206 -39.71 86.18 -11.74
CA GLY A 206 -39.43 87.50 -12.31
C GLY A 206 -40.50 87.91 -13.32
N LEU A 207 -40.82 87.04 -14.28
CA LEU A 207 -41.86 87.27 -15.28
C LEU A 207 -43.25 87.50 -14.64
N ASN A 208 -43.61 86.70 -13.64
CA ASN A 208 -44.88 86.88 -12.91
C ASN A 208 -44.95 88.26 -12.25
N LYS A 209 -43.87 88.71 -11.60
CA LYS A 209 -43.80 90.06 -10.98
C LYS A 209 -43.85 91.18 -12.02
N VAL A 210 -43.26 90.99 -13.19
CA VAL A 210 -43.36 91.92 -14.32
C VAL A 210 -44.81 92.02 -14.81
N GLY A 211 -45.50 90.89 -14.97
CA GLY A 211 -46.92 90.86 -15.31
C GLY A 211 -47.80 91.60 -14.30
N GLN A 212 -47.56 91.37 -13.00
CA GLN A 212 -48.24 92.13 -11.93
C GLN A 212 -47.97 93.64 -12.02
N LEU A 213 -46.71 94.03 -12.28
CA LEU A 213 -46.36 95.44 -12.44
C LEU A 213 -47.03 96.05 -13.67
N TYR A 214 -47.06 95.33 -14.80
CA TYR A 214 -47.75 95.78 -16.01
C TYR A 214 -49.22 96.13 -15.72
N HIS A 215 -49.93 95.29 -14.98
CA HIS A 215 -51.33 95.55 -14.59
C HIS A 215 -51.52 96.81 -13.71
N LYS A 216 -50.49 97.28 -13.00
CA LYS A 216 -50.53 98.55 -12.25
C LYS A 216 -50.57 99.77 -13.19
N TYR A 217 -50.02 99.65 -14.40
CA TYR A 217 -50.04 100.70 -15.41
C TYR A 217 -51.28 100.53 -16.30
N ASN A 218 -52.33 101.32 -16.01
CA ASN A 218 -53.64 101.22 -16.66
C ASN A 218 -53.58 101.34 -18.21
N LYS A 219 -52.64 102.14 -18.74
CA LYS A 219 -52.26 102.22 -20.16
C LYS A 219 -50.79 102.67 -20.28
N LEU A 220 -49.97 101.92 -21.02
CA LEU A 220 -48.62 102.36 -21.45
C LEU A 220 -48.71 103.09 -22.80
N ALA A 221 -49.50 104.17 -22.84
CA ALA A 221 -49.82 104.85 -24.10
C ALA A 221 -48.77 105.90 -24.49
N THR A 222 -47.95 106.36 -23.54
CA THR A 222 -46.92 107.38 -23.78
C THR A 222 -45.52 106.85 -23.51
N HIS A 223 -44.53 107.48 -24.16
CA HIS A 223 -43.12 107.20 -23.93
C HIS A 223 -42.71 107.44 -22.47
N GLU A 224 -43.30 108.43 -21.80
CA GLU A 224 -43.02 108.73 -20.39
C GLU A 224 -43.57 107.64 -19.45
N ASP A 225 -44.73 107.06 -19.76
CA ASP A 225 -45.30 105.93 -19.01
C ASP A 225 -44.40 104.70 -19.13
N PHE A 226 -43.92 104.42 -20.35
CA PHE A 226 -43.00 103.32 -20.61
C PHE A 226 -41.68 103.48 -19.86
N VAL A 227 -41.07 104.67 -19.86
CA VAL A 227 -39.83 104.91 -19.11
C VAL A 227 -40.08 104.84 -17.60
N SER A 228 -41.23 105.28 -17.11
CA SER A 228 -41.59 105.15 -15.70
C SER A 228 -41.74 103.69 -15.27
N PHE A 229 -42.33 102.85 -16.13
CA PHE A 229 -42.40 101.40 -15.95
C PHE A 229 -41.01 100.74 -15.94
N LEU A 230 -40.13 101.10 -16.90
CA LEU A 230 -38.74 100.61 -16.92
C LEU A 230 -37.95 101.02 -15.66
N ASN A 231 -38.17 102.24 -15.16
CA ASN A 231 -37.58 102.69 -13.91
C ASN A 231 -38.08 101.89 -12.69
N GLU A 232 -39.38 101.59 -12.61
CA GLU A 232 -39.92 100.76 -11.53
C GLU A 232 -39.42 99.30 -11.61
N LEU A 233 -39.30 98.74 -12.81
CA LEU A 233 -38.71 97.42 -13.06
C LEU A 233 -37.27 97.35 -12.56
N ASN A 234 -36.45 98.34 -12.92
CA ASN A 234 -35.05 98.42 -12.54
C ASN A 234 -34.91 98.61 -11.01
N LYS A 235 -35.68 99.53 -10.43
CA LYS A 235 -35.65 99.81 -8.98
C LYS A 235 -36.02 98.58 -8.15
N LYS A 236 -37.04 97.82 -8.58
CA LYS A 236 -37.48 96.61 -7.89
C LYS A 236 -36.59 95.39 -8.17
N LYS A 237 -35.56 95.53 -9.02
CA LYS A 237 -34.64 94.46 -9.43
C LYS A 237 -35.39 93.20 -9.91
N LEU A 238 -36.53 93.40 -10.59
CA LEU A 238 -37.39 92.29 -11.01
C LEU A 238 -36.79 91.47 -12.15
N PHE A 239 -35.81 92.05 -12.84
CA PHE A 239 -34.93 91.31 -13.71
C PHE A 239 -33.55 91.22 -13.08
N GLY A 240 -33.08 90.00 -12.80
CA GLY A 240 -31.71 89.76 -12.38
C GLY A 240 -30.74 90.10 -13.52
N LEU A 241 -29.67 90.83 -13.21
CA LEU A 241 -28.63 91.19 -14.18
C LEU A 241 -27.97 89.97 -14.85
N SER A 242 -28.10 88.76 -14.31
CA SER A 242 -27.52 87.54 -14.88
C SER A 242 -28.33 86.94 -16.03
N GLN A 243 -29.61 87.30 -16.20
CA GLN A 243 -30.54 86.66 -17.14
C GLN A 243 -30.92 87.55 -18.34
N LEU A 244 -30.61 88.84 -18.29
CA LEU A 244 -30.85 89.78 -19.38
C LEU A 244 -29.61 89.88 -20.28
N ASP A 245 -29.84 89.78 -21.59
CA ASP A 245 -28.78 90.02 -22.58
C ASP A 245 -28.24 91.46 -22.46
N LYS A 246 -26.96 91.61 -22.81
CA LYS A 246 -26.24 92.89 -22.76
C LYS A 246 -26.98 93.97 -23.56
N ASP A 247 -27.62 93.58 -24.65
CA ASP A 247 -28.40 94.46 -25.51
C ASP A 247 -29.63 95.03 -24.80
N PHE A 248 -30.38 94.20 -24.06
CA PHE A 248 -31.53 94.66 -23.28
C PHE A 248 -31.13 95.64 -22.19
N LYS A 249 -30.01 95.40 -21.50
CA LYS A 249 -29.49 96.33 -20.48
C LYS A 249 -29.14 97.67 -21.10
N SER A 250 -28.40 97.66 -22.20
CA SER A 250 -27.98 98.88 -22.90
C SER A 250 -29.17 99.70 -23.39
N MET A 251 -30.23 99.04 -23.88
CA MET A 251 -31.47 99.68 -24.29
C MET A 251 -32.19 100.32 -23.09
N THR A 252 -32.34 99.57 -21.99
CA THR A 252 -33.01 100.06 -20.78
C THR A 252 -32.29 101.28 -20.21
N GLU A 253 -30.96 101.23 -20.10
CA GLU A 253 -30.14 102.35 -19.63
C GLU A 253 -30.27 103.57 -20.55
N ARG A 254 -30.22 103.36 -21.88
CA ARG A 254 -30.36 104.44 -22.86
C ARG A 254 -31.70 105.16 -22.74
N GLU A 255 -32.80 104.42 -22.62
CA GLU A 255 -34.15 105.00 -22.51
C GLU A 255 -34.33 105.80 -21.22
N ILE A 256 -33.81 105.30 -20.10
CA ILE A 256 -33.83 106.01 -18.81
C ILE A 256 -33.03 107.32 -18.89
N ILE A 257 -31.83 107.28 -19.47
CA ILE A 257 -30.96 108.45 -19.63
C ILE A 257 -31.57 109.47 -20.61
N TYR A 258 -32.15 109.01 -21.72
CA TYR A 258 -32.78 109.90 -22.68
C TYR A 258 -33.96 110.68 -22.07
N ASN A 259 -34.80 110.00 -21.28
CA ASN A 259 -35.90 110.67 -20.60
C ASN A 259 -35.44 111.67 -19.53
N SER A 260 -34.35 111.39 -18.79
CA SER A 260 -33.80 112.34 -17.82
C SER A 260 -33.24 113.59 -18.51
N MET A 261 -32.56 113.42 -19.64
CA MET A 261 -32.10 114.53 -20.47
C MET A 261 -33.27 115.35 -21.04
N ARG A 262 -34.34 114.70 -21.53
CA ARG A 262 -35.54 115.37 -22.03
C ARG A 262 -36.25 116.19 -20.95
N LYS A 263 -36.42 115.65 -19.73
CA LYS A 263 -37.01 116.39 -18.60
C LYS A 263 -36.18 117.61 -18.20
N ASN A 264 -34.85 117.50 -18.22
CA ASN A 264 -33.95 118.62 -17.96
C ASN A 264 -34.03 119.69 -19.05
N ALA A 265 -34.14 119.30 -20.33
CA ALA A 265 -34.27 120.22 -21.45
C ALA A 265 -35.60 120.99 -21.45
N HIS A 266 -36.71 120.39 -20.99
CA HIS A 266 -38.00 121.08 -20.84
C HIS A 266 -38.14 121.85 -19.52
N GLY A 267 -37.39 121.49 -18.47
CA GLY A 267 -37.33 122.26 -17.23
C GLY A 267 -36.59 123.60 -17.36
N ASN A 268 -35.63 123.69 -18.29
CA ASN A 268 -34.80 124.88 -18.49
C ASN A 268 -35.42 125.94 -19.42
N VAL A 269 -36.61 125.71 -19.98
CA VAL A 269 -37.31 126.69 -20.85
C VAL A 269 -38.25 127.60 -20.05
N ASN A 270 -38.52 127.29 -18.77
CA ASN A 270 -39.42 128.07 -17.91
C ASN A 270 -38.72 128.99 -16.89
N SER A 271 -37.39 129.21 -17.00
CA SER A 271 -36.65 130.09 -16.08
C SER A 271 -36.00 131.32 -16.72
N ASP A 272 -36.29 131.63 -18.00
CA ASP A 272 -35.61 132.70 -18.73
C ASP A 272 -36.58 133.69 -19.40
N GLY A 273 -37.67 134.05 -18.71
CA GLY A 273 -38.70 134.93 -19.28
C GLY A 273 -39.60 135.62 -18.25
N SER A 274 -39.02 136.46 -17.40
CA SER A 274 -39.70 137.64 -16.81
C SER A 274 -38.69 138.57 -16.14
N GLU A 275 -38.17 139.52 -16.92
CA GLU A 275 -37.89 140.89 -16.43
C GLU A 275 -39.20 141.63 -16.15
#